data_AF-A0A1D2A479-F1
#
_entry.id   AF-A0A1D2A479-F1
#
_cell.length_a   1.000
_cell.length_b   1.000
_cell.length_c   1.000
_cell.angle_alpha   90.00
_cell.angle_beta   90.00
_cell.angle_gamma   90.00
#
_symmetry.space_group_name_H-M   'P 1'
#
loop_
_entity.id
_entity.type
_entity.pdbx_description
1 polymer ?
#
loop_
_entity_poly.entity_id
_entity_poly.type
_entity_poly.pdbx_seq_one_letter_code
_entity_poly.pdbx_strand_id
1 'polypeptide(L)'
;MAREVKATIDATLLKIAELNAIIQDYQGEPGLLPSKLEEYSLCLKQLVAQKDGLLAQDGTPIEVAVEMLRRIDEGDNPDAFTSAVFRSSLAANQACKGKVEAVRDLRTAVHARFKTAFPEEMQRYDRLRQRTADPNVA
;
A
#
# COMPACT_ATOMS: atom_id res chain seq x y z
N MET A 1 -7.62 18.65 -9.97
CA MET A 1 -7.00 18.00 -8.79
C MET A 1 -5.65 17.35 -9.14
N ALA A 2 -5.52 16.06 -9.44
CA ALA A 2 -4.18 15.42 -9.59
C ALA A 2 -3.27 16.04 -10.67
N ARG A 3 -3.81 16.39 -11.86
CA ARG A 3 -3.06 17.09 -12.92
C ARG A 3 -2.62 18.50 -12.51
N GLU A 4 -3.40 19.14 -11.65
CA GLU A 4 -3.16 20.50 -11.18
C GLU A 4 -2.02 20.51 -10.16
N VAL A 5 -2.00 19.55 -9.23
CA VAL A 5 -0.89 19.37 -8.28
C VAL A 5 0.42 19.08 -9.01
N LYS A 6 0.40 18.20 -10.02
CA LYS A 6 1.58 17.94 -10.85
C LYS A 6 2.09 19.22 -11.52
N ALA A 7 1.21 20.02 -12.11
CA ALA A 7 1.59 21.28 -12.74
C ALA A 7 2.22 22.26 -11.73
N THR A 8 1.69 22.33 -10.51
CA THR A 8 2.26 23.15 -9.43
C THR A 8 3.63 22.64 -8.97
N ILE A 9 3.83 21.32 -8.89
CA ILE A 9 5.14 20.73 -8.61
C ILE A 9 6.14 21.11 -9.71
N ASP A 10 5.77 20.92 -10.98
CA ASP A 10 6.63 21.24 -12.13
C ASP A 10 7.01 22.73 -12.13
N ALA A 11 6.05 23.63 -11.86
CA ALA A 11 6.30 25.07 -11.74
C ALA A 11 7.21 25.41 -10.54
N THR A 12 7.04 24.74 -9.41
CA THR A 12 7.88 24.93 -8.22
C THR A 12 9.31 24.48 -8.48
N LEU A 13 9.51 23.35 -9.17
CA LEU A 13 10.84 22.88 -9.57
C LEU A 13 11.52 23.85 -10.54
N LEU A 14 10.77 24.44 -11.47
CA LEU A 14 11.29 25.48 -12.37
C LEU A 14 11.77 26.70 -11.58
N LYS A 15 11.03 27.13 -10.55
CA LYS A 15 11.43 28.25 -9.68
C LYS A 15 12.73 27.98 -8.92
N ILE A 16 12.97 26.74 -8.50
CA ILE A 16 14.25 26.34 -7.90
C ILE A 16 15.38 26.48 -8.91
N ALA A 17 15.17 26.07 -10.17
CA ALA A 17 16.17 26.23 -11.23
C ALA A 17 16.44 27.71 -11.55
N GLU A 18 15.40 28.55 -11.64
CA GLU A 18 15.53 30.01 -11.82
C GLU A 18 16.33 30.65 -10.69
N LEU A 19 16.02 30.31 -9.43
CA LEU A 19 16.74 30.81 -8.26
C LEU A 19 18.21 30.40 -8.28
N ASN A 20 18.52 29.14 -8.63
CA ASN A 20 19.89 28.67 -8.74
C ASN A 20 20.68 29.45 -9.80
N ALA A 21 20.08 29.74 -10.96
CA ALA A 21 20.73 30.54 -12.00
C ALA A 21 20.98 31.98 -11.54
N ILE A 22 20.00 32.63 -10.90
CA ILE A 22 20.14 33.99 -10.37
C ILE A 22 21.22 34.08 -9.29
N ILE A 23 21.33 33.05 -8.43
CA ILE A 23 22.38 32.99 -7.40
C ILE A 23 23.76 32.80 -8.04
N GLN A 24 23.88 31.99 -9.09
CA GLN A 24 25.15 31.77 -9.80
C GLN A 24 25.67 33.06 -10.45
N ASP A 25 24.79 33.86 -11.05
CA ASP A 25 25.16 35.09 -11.79
C ASP A 25 24.95 36.37 -10.97
N TYR A 26 24.80 36.27 -9.65
CA TYR A 26 24.37 37.40 -8.81
C TYR A 26 25.37 38.57 -8.83
N GLN A 27 24.96 39.69 -9.44
CA GLN A 27 25.77 40.92 -9.55
C GLN A 27 25.50 41.94 -8.44
N GLY A 28 24.71 41.61 -7.42
CA GLY A 28 24.38 42.53 -6.33
C GLY A 28 23.18 43.44 -6.59
N GLU A 29 22.30 43.10 -7.54
CA GLU A 29 21.06 43.85 -7.76
C GLU A 29 20.16 43.80 -6.51
N PRO A 30 19.84 44.95 -5.89
CA PRO A 30 19.01 44.98 -4.69
C PRO A 30 17.56 44.64 -5.05
N GLY A 31 17.02 43.59 -4.42
CA GLY A 31 15.60 43.26 -4.45
C GLY A 31 15.16 42.14 -5.40
N LEU A 32 15.97 41.78 -6.41
CA LEU A 32 15.63 40.69 -7.34
C LEU A 32 15.55 39.33 -6.64
N LEU A 33 16.58 38.99 -5.87
CA LEU A 33 16.65 37.72 -5.13
C LEU A 33 15.54 37.60 -4.05
N PRO A 34 15.32 38.61 -3.18
CA PRO A 34 14.18 38.60 -2.25
C PRO A 34 12.82 38.41 -2.94
N SER A 35 12.56 39.12 -4.04
CA SER A 35 11.30 38.99 -4.77
C SER A 35 11.09 37.57 -5.33
N LYS A 36 12.14 36.95 -5.86
CA LYS A 36 12.06 35.56 -6.36
C LYS A 36 11.91 34.51 -5.25
N LEU A 37 12.51 34.76 -4.09
CA LEU A 37 12.29 33.91 -2.91
C LEU A 37 10.85 34.01 -2.40
N GLU A 38 10.24 35.20 -2.45
CA GLU A 38 8.82 35.38 -2.11
C GLU A 38 7.89 34.66 -3.10
N GLU A 39 8.16 34.74 -4.40
CA GLU A 39 7.46 33.97 -5.43
C GLU A 39 7.54 32.46 -5.16
N TYR A 40 8.74 31.95 -4.86
CA TYR A 40 8.95 30.53 -4.53
C TYR A 40 8.20 30.11 -3.25
N SER A 41 8.25 30.94 -2.21
CA SER A 41 7.50 30.72 -0.96
C SER A 41 6.00 30.64 -1.20
N LEU A 42 5.46 31.49 -2.08
CA LEU A 42 4.05 31.45 -2.46
C LEU A 42 3.69 30.13 -3.18
N CYS A 43 4.53 29.68 -4.12
CA CYS A 43 4.34 28.40 -4.81
C CYS A 43 4.33 27.21 -3.83
N LEU A 44 5.25 27.19 -2.85
CA LEU A 44 5.28 26.14 -1.83
C LEU A 44 3.99 26.12 -0.97
N LYS A 45 3.50 27.28 -0.56
CA LYS A 45 2.23 27.37 0.20
C LYS A 45 1.04 26.86 -0.60
N GLN A 46 0.97 27.20 -1.89
CA GLN A 46 -0.06 26.69 -2.79
C GLN A 46 0.03 25.17 -2.94
N LEU A 47 1.24 24.63 -3.09
CA LEU A 47 1.45 23.20 -3.21
C LEU A 47 0.99 22.44 -1.96
N VAL A 48 1.30 22.95 -0.76
CA VAL A 48 0.85 22.35 0.51
C VAL A 48 -0.68 22.33 0.60
N ALA A 49 -1.33 23.46 0.30
CA ALA A 49 -2.79 23.57 0.32
C ALA A 49 -3.46 22.61 -0.68
N GLN A 50 -2.90 22.50 -1.89
CA GLN A 50 -3.39 21.57 -2.90
C GLN A 50 -3.19 20.11 -2.51
N LYS A 51 -2.06 19.77 -1.87
CA LYS A 51 -1.76 18.43 -1.37
C LYS A 51 -2.75 18.01 -0.27
N ASP A 52 -3.08 18.90 0.66
CA ASP A 52 -4.06 18.61 1.72
C ASP A 52 -5.49 18.43 1.15
N GLY A 53 -5.78 19.00 -0.02
CA GLY A 53 -7.04 18.82 -0.75
C GLY A 53 -7.08 17.60 -1.69
N LEU A 54 -6.04 16.77 -1.74
CA LEU A 54 -6.01 15.59 -2.59
C LEU A 54 -6.83 14.45 -2.00
N LEU A 55 -7.83 14.02 -2.76
CA LEU A 55 -8.65 12.85 -2.47
C LEU A 55 -8.47 11.81 -3.59
N ALA A 56 -8.60 10.54 -3.23
CA ALA A 56 -8.70 9.43 -4.16
C ALA A 56 -10.02 9.50 -4.96
N GLN A 57 -10.16 8.63 -5.97
CA GLN A 57 -11.33 8.63 -6.86
C GLN A 57 -12.65 8.38 -6.13
N ASP A 58 -12.60 7.71 -4.98
CA ASP A 58 -13.73 7.40 -4.11
C ASP A 58 -13.99 8.50 -3.04
N GLY A 59 -13.24 9.61 -3.08
CA GLY A 59 -13.37 10.72 -2.15
C GLY A 59 -12.65 10.51 -0.81
N THR A 60 -11.87 9.44 -0.67
CA THR A 60 -11.08 9.20 0.55
C THR A 60 -9.75 9.95 0.55
N PRO A 61 -9.19 10.31 1.72
CA PRO A 61 -7.83 10.83 1.80
C PRO A 61 -6.82 9.84 1.24
N ILE A 62 -5.84 10.32 0.47
CA ILE A 62 -4.80 9.46 -0.09
C ILE A 62 -3.84 9.05 1.02
N GLU A 63 -3.78 7.76 1.31
CA GLU A 63 -2.78 7.18 2.20
C GLU A 63 -1.61 6.58 1.42
N VAL A 64 -0.39 6.81 1.91
CA VAL A 64 0.84 6.29 1.31
C VAL A 64 1.57 5.45 2.35
N ALA A 65 2.00 4.26 1.95
CA ALA A 65 2.74 3.36 2.83
C ALA A 65 4.11 3.97 3.19
N VAL A 66 4.46 4.00 4.48
CA VAL A 66 5.73 4.58 4.96
C VAL A 66 6.95 3.89 4.32
N GLU A 67 6.91 2.58 4.14
CA GLU A 67 7.99 1.83 3.47
C GLU A 67 8.15 2.21 1.99
N MET A 68 7.06 2.55 1.31
CA MET A 68 7.12 3.06 -0.06
C MET A 68 7.84 4.40 -0.10
N LEU A 69 7.55 5.29 0.87
CA LEU A 69 8.22 6.60 0.97
C LEU A 69 9.72 6.44 1.21
N ARG A 70 10.12 5.56 2.14
CA ARG A 70 11.54 5.25 2.40
C ARG A 70 12.27 4.77 1.14
N ARG A 71 11.62 3.93 0.33
CA ARG A 71 12.18 3.44 -0.93
C ARG A 71 12.34 4.53 -1.99
N ILE A 72 11.39 5.48 -2.05
CA ILE A 72 11.51 6.66 -2.90
C ILE A 72 12.71 7.51 -2.47
N ASP A 73 12.91 7.69 -1.15
CA ASP A 73 14.07 8.43 -0.63
C ASP A 73 15.41 7.75 -0.98
N GLU A 74 15.41 6.42 -1.09
CA GLU A 74 16.56 5.62 -1.55
C GLU A 74 16.73 5.62 -3.08
N GLY A 75 15.80 6.22 -3.83
CA GLY A 75 15.82 6.29 -5.30
C GLY A 75 15.25 5.07 -6.01
N ASP A 76 14.53 4.19 -5.30
CA ASP A 76 13.85 3.03 -5.90
C ASP A 76 12.51 3.42 -6.55
N ASN A 77 12.05 2.59 -7.48
CA ASN A 77 10.80 2.84 -8.20
C ASN A 77 9.58 2.44 -7.34
N PRO A 78 8.63 3.37 -7.07
CA PRO A 78 7.40 3.06 -6.33
C PRO A 78 6.53 1.95 -6.94
N ASP A 79 6.56 1.78 -8.27
CA ASP A 79 5.83 0.72 -8.96
C ASP A 79 6.42 -0.66 -8.67
N ALA A 80 7.74 -0.74 -8.48
CA ALA A 80 8.43 -1.97 -8.12
C ALA A 80 8.02 -2.42 -6.72
N PHE A 81 7.92 -1.48 -5.77
CA PHE A 81 7.36 -1.75 -4.44
C PHE A 81 5.94 -2.31 -4.53
N THR A 82 5.06 -1.63 -5.27
CA THR A 82 3.67 -2.04 -5.44
C THR A 82 3.58 -3.45 -6.02
N SER A 83 4.34 -3.74 -7.08
CA SER A 83 4.40 -5.08 -7.70
C SER A 83 4.91 -6.14 -6.73
N ALA A 84 5.93 -5.83 -5.93
CA ALA A 84 6.48 -6.76 -4.94
C ALA A 84 5.45 -7.11 -3.85
N VAL A 85 4.69 -6.12 -3.35
CA VAL A 85 3.61 -6.33 -2.37
C VAL A 85 2.54 -7.26 -2.94
N PHE A 86 2.07 -7.00 -4.17
CA PHE A 86 1.07 -7.86 -4.81
C PHE A 86 1.57 -9.30 -4.99
N ARG A 87 2.82 -9.46 -5.45
CA ARG A 87 3.44 -10.79 -5.63
C ARG A 87 3.59 -11.53 -4.30
N SER A 88 4.02 -10.84 -3.25
CA SER A 88 4.16 -11.40 -1.91
C SER A 88 2.81 -11.86 -1.36
N SER A 89 1.78 -11.02 -1.47
CA SER A 89 0.42 -11.35 -1.05
C SER A 89 -0.15 -12.56 -1.82
N LEU A 90 0.10 -12.62 -3.13
CA LEU A 90 -0.31 -13.77 -3.94
C LEU A 90 0.38 -15.05 -3.49
N ALA A 91 1.70 -15.01 -3.27
CA ALA A 91 2.46 -16.15 -2.79
C ALA A 91 2.00 -16.62 -1.41
N ALA A 92 1.74 -15.68 -0.48
CA ALA A 92 1.22 -15.98 0.85
C ALA A 92 -0.17 -16.63 0.78
N ASN A 93 -1.05 -16.14 -0.09
CA ASN A 93 -2.38 -16.73 -0.29
C ASN A 93 -2.31 -18.15 -0.85
N GLN A 94 -1.44 -18.41 -1.82
CA GLN A 94 -1.24 -19.76 -2.36
C GLN A 94 -0.65 -20.71 -1.30
N ALA A 95 0.33 -20.24 -0.53
CA ALA A 95 0.89 -21.02 0.56
C ALA A 95 -0.16 -21.34 1.64
N CYS A 96 -1.02 -20.38 1.98
CA CYS A 96 -2.13 -20.58 2.92
C CYS A 96 -3.12 -21.62 2.39
N LYS A 97 -3.53 -21.50 1.12
CA LYS A 97 -4.40 -22.47 0.46
C LYS A 97 -3.82 -23.88 0.49
N GLY A 98 -2.54 -24.04 0.12
CA GLY A 98 -1.86 -25.33 0.15
C GLY A 98 -1.78 -25.93 1.55
N LYS A 99 -1.55 -25.12 2.59
CA LYS A 99 -1.60 -25.56 3.99
C LYS A 99 -2.99 -26.05 4.38
N VAL A 100 -4.05 -25.32 4.03
CA VAL A 100 -5.44 -25.70 4.31
C VAL A 100 -5.80 -27.01 3.60
N GLU A 101 -5.41 -27.16 2.34
CA GLU A 101 -5.62 -28.39 1.56
C GLU A 101 -4.88 -29.58 2.20
N ALA A 102 -3.60 -29.43 2.56
CA ALA A 102 -2.84 -30.48 3.22
C ALA A 102 -3.46 -30.92 4.56
N VAL A 103 -3.95 -29.95 5.37
CA VAL A 103 -4.65 -30.27 6.63
C VAL A 103 -5.97 -31.00 6.37
N ARG A 104 -6.72 -30.59 5.34
CA ARG A 104 -7.97 -31.26 4.94
C ARG A 104 -7.70 -32.70 4.48
N ASP A 105 -6.67 -32.90 3.69
CA ASP A 105 -6.33 -34.22 3.14
C ASP A 105 -5.81 -35.14 4.24
N LEU A 106 -4.97 -34.63 5.16
CA LEU A 106 -4.55 -35.33 6.37
C LEU A 106 -5.76 -35.75 7.23
N ARG A 107 -6.68 -34.81 7.49
CA ARG A 107 -7.90 -35.09 8.24
C ARG A 107 -8.70 -36.21 7.59
N THR A 108 -8.87 -36.17 6.27
CA THR A 108 -9.62 -37.19 5.51
C THR A 108 -8.94 -38.55 5.59
N ALA A 109 -7.63 -38.61 5.41
CA ALA A 109 -6.87 -39.86 5.49
C ALA A 109 -6.91 -40.47 6.90
N VAL A 110 -6.74 -39.65 7.94
CA VAL A 110 -6.82 -40.09 9.34
C VAL A 110 -8.23 -40.58 9.68
N HIS A 111 -9.26 -39.86 9.24
CA HIS A 111 -10.67 -40.26 9.44
C HIS A 111 -10.98 -41.60 8.78
N ALA A 112 -10.50 -41.82 7.55
CA ALA A 112 -10.67 -43.10 6.85
C ALA A 112 -9.98 -44.25 7.59
N ARG A 113 -8.73 -44.07 8.05
CA ARG A 113 -8.01 -45.09 8.82
C ARG A 113 -8.72 -45.43 10.14
N PHE A 114 -9.22 -44.43 10.85
CA PHE A 114 -9.99 -44.68 12.07
C PHE A 114 -11.33 -45.36 11.81
N LYS A 115 -12.00 -45.07 10.70
CA LYS A 115 -13.23 -45.78 10.32
C LYS A 115 -13.01 -47.28 10.14
N THR A 116 -11.86 -47.68 9.59
CA THR A 116 -11.50 -49.08 9.43
C THR A 116 -11.08 -49.73 10.75
N ALA A 117 -10.32 -49.03 11.59
CA ALA A 117 -9.79 -49.59 12.84
C ALA A 117 -10.79 -49.58 14.02
N PHE A 118 -11.67 -48.57 14.10
CA PHE A 118 -12.58 -48.32 15.23
C PHE A 118 -13.96 -47.84 14.73
N PRO A 119 -14.76 -48.74 14.13
CA PRO A 119 -15.99 -48.35 13.42
C PRO A 119 -17.09 -47.80 14.36
N GLU A 120 -17.22 -48.32 15.58
CA GLU A 120 -18.27 -47.91 16.51
C GLU A 120 -18.00 -46.51 17.10
N GLU A 121 -16.76 -46.25 17.50
CA GLU A 121 -16.29 -44.97 18.01
C GLU A 121 -16.40 -43.89 16.93
N MET A 122 -16.05 -44.22 15.69
CA MET A 122 -16.16 -43.30 14.57
C MET A 122 -17.60 -42.95 14.21
N GLN A 123 -18.55 -43.88 14.35
CA GLN A 123 -19.97 -43.54 14.22
C GLN A 123 -20.44 -42.56 15.29
N ARG A 124 -19.98 -42.70 16.54
CA ARG A 124 -20.28 -41.74 17.61
C ARG A 124 -19.67 -40.37 17.32
N TYR A 125 -18.41 -40.33 16.86
CA TYR A 125 -17.73 -39.09 16.46
C TYR A 125 -18.44 -38.38 15.31
N ASP A 126 -18.82 -39.10 14.24
CA ASP A 126 -19.50 -38.50 13.08
C ASP A 126 -20.86 -37.89 13.47
N ARG A 127 -21.62 -38.54 14.36
CA ARG A 127 -22.89 -38.00 14.89
C ARG A 127 -22.67 -36.72 15.72
N LEU A 128 -21.64 -36.70 16.58
CA LEU A 128 -21.30 -35.50 17.36
C LEU A 128 -20.86 -34.36 16.45
N ARG A 129 -20.02 -34.65 15.45
CA ARG A 129 -19.54 -33.67 14.48
C ARG A 129 -20.67 -33.06 13.67
N GLN A 130 -21.64 -33.85 13.22
CA GLN A 130 -22.82 -33.36 12.51
C GLN A 130 -23.65 -32.41 13.38
N ARG A 131 -23.85 -32.72 14.67
CA ARG A 131 -24.55 -31.83 15.62
C ARG A 131 -23.82 -30.51 15.85
N THR A 132 -22.49 -30.50 15.86
CA THR A 132 -21.70 -29.26 16.01
C THR A 132 -21.50 -28.47 14.71
N ALA A 133 -21.74 -29.09 13.55
CA ALA A 133 -21.65 -28.44 12.25
C ALA A 133 -22.98 -27.80 11.81
N ASP A 134 -24.06 -28.05 12.55
CA ASP A 134 -25.37 -27.46 12.34
C ASP A 134 -25.33 -25.99 12.84
N PRO A 135 -25.50 -24.98 11.96
CA PRO A 135 -25.42 -23.57 12.35
C PRO A 135 -26.56 -23.11 13.28
N ASN A 136 -27.51 -23.99 13.62
CA ASN A 136 -28.66 -23.71 14.48
C ASN A 136 -28.47 -24.19 15.94
N VAL A 137 -27.25 -24.61 16.30
CA VAL A 137 -26.87 -25.04 17.68
C VAL A 137 -25.72 -24.17 18.25
N ALA A 138 -25.38 -23.07 17.58
CA ALA A 138 -24.49 -22.03 18.10
C ALA A 138 -25.27 -20.78 18.51
#